data_AF-A0A3A9YT63-F1
#
_entry.id   AF-A0A3A9YT63-F1
#
_cell.length_a   1.000
_cell.length_b   1.000
_cell.length_c   1.000
_cell.angle_alpha   90.00
_cell.angle_beta   90.00
_cell.angle_gamma   90.00
#
_symmetry.space_group_name_H-M   'P 1'
#
loop_
_entity.id
_entity.type
_entity.pdbx_description
1 polymer ?
#
loop_
_entity_poly.entity_id
_entity_poly.type
_entity_poly.pdbx_seq_one_letter_code
_entity_poly.pdbx_strand_id
1 'polypeptide(L)'
;MEGDGNASTGKLYRTVYFSGWVPVTGAEGPRRRGEQRRGEELRRHILFVAKDVFLESGYERASMDAVAARAGTSKRSLYAHFESKDKLFLAVLGLIRELYLGRLRTPDAYADDPAEAVALFCDRFLRLMVWEPQVQTCRLSMAGAERQPEHAHAYFDAVFASAYERLAAYLSERYGLEGAEAPALAEDLLGRTVLPRLFRTLLGIEPAAKEPPAEAPAAEGAELDAIRRLVAAALPGGAAG
;
A
#
# COMPACT_ATOMS: atom_id res chain seq x y z
N MET A 1 21.60 -32.83 -18.73
CA MET A 1 22.15 -31.48 -19.04
C MET A 1 21.48 -31.07 -20.32
N GLU A 2 20.72 -29.98 -20.44
CA GLU A 2 20.34 -28.83 -19.61
C GLU A 2 18.86 -28.56 -20.01
N GLY A 3 17.95 -28.19 -19.11
CA GLY A 3 17.86 -26.87 -18.51
C GLY A 3 16.93 -26.01 -19.35
N ASP A 4 15.63 -26.00 -19.02
CA ASP A 4 14.76 -24.89 -19.42
C ASP A 4 13.69 -24.69 -18.35
N GLY A 5 14.03 -23.82 -17.40
CA GLY A 5 13.13 -23.25 -16.43
C GLY A 5 13.15 -21.75 -16.64
N ASN A 6 11.98 -21.17 -16.87
CA ASN A 6 11.53 -19.88 -16.32
C ASN A 6 10.57 -19.19 -17.30
N ALA A 7 9.28 -19.44 -17.11
CA ALA A 7 8.21 -18.59 -17.66
C ALA A 7 6.95 -18.75 -16.81
N SER A 8 6.97 -18.31 -15.55
CA SER A 8 5.75 -18.30 -14.73
C SER A 8 5.80 -17.36 -13.53
N THR A 9 5.80 -16.04 -13.75
CA THR A 9 5.48 -15.07 -12.69
C THR A 9 4.59 -13.90 -13.12
N GLY A 10 4.29 -13.71 -14.41
CA GLY A 10 3.60 -12.49 -14.88
C GLY A 10 2.09 -12.59 -15.16
N LYS A 11 1.37 -13.64 -14.71
CA LYS A 11 0.02 -13.93 -15.25
C LYS A 11 -1.11 -14.21 -14.26
N LEU A 12 -1.04 -13.76 -13.00
CA LEU A 12 -2.07 -14.05 -11.99
C LEU A 12 -2.98 -12.89 -11.55
N TYR A 13 -2.95 -11.72 -12.20
CA TYR A 13 -3.67 -10.55 -11.69
C TYR A 13 -4.63 -9.92 -12.70
N ARG A 14 -5.51 -10.72 -13.32
CA ARG A 14 -6.64 -10.15 -14.08
C ARG A 14 -7.74 -11.18 -14.31
N THR A 15 -8.80 -11.17 -13.51
CA THR A 15 -10.12 -11.74 -13.87
C THR A 15 -11.23 -11.22 -12.92
N VAL A 16 -12.10 -10.38 -13.51
CA VAL A 16 -13.57 -10.27 -13.33
C VAL A 16 -14.12 -9.68 -12.03
N TYR A 17 -14.75 -8.49 -12.14
CA TYR A 17 -16.16 -8.25 -11.80
C TYR A 17 -16.65 -6.97 -12.52
N PHE A 18 -17.31 -7.13 -13.66
CA PHE A 18 -18.24 -6.13 -14.20
C PHE A 18 -19.57 -6.84 -14.44
N SER A 19 -20.57 -6.56 -13.59
CA SER A 19 -21.96 -6.96 -13.81
C SER A 19 -22.82 -5.72 -13.68
N GLY A 20 -23.66 -5.50 -14.69
CA GLY A 20 -24.41 -4.27 -14.91
C GLY A 20 -25.44 -3.98 -13.82
N TRP A 21 -25.54 -2.69 -13.47
CA TRP A 21 -26.59 -2.17 -12.61
C TRP A 21 -27.48 -1.20 -13.40
N VAL A 22 -28.79 -1.47 -13.39
CA VAL A 22 -29.85 -0.61 -13.93
C VAL A 22 -30.33 0.29 -12.77
N PRO A 23 -30.46 1.62 -12.95
CA PRO A 23 -30.89 2.46 -11.84
C PRO A 23 -32.39 2.31 -11.60
N VAL A 24 -32.76 1.92 -10.39
CA VAL A 24 -34.12 2.13 -9.87
C VAL A 24 -34.14 3.52 -9.23
N THR A 25 -34.78 4.48 -9.89
CA THR A 25 -35.05 5.81 -9.33
C THR A 25 -36.15 5.71 -8.27
N GLY A 26 -35.74 5.68 -7.00
CA GLY A 26 -36.63 5.85 -5.85
C GLY A 26 -36.08 6.96 -4.96
N ALA A 27 -36.84 8.03 -4.74
CA ALA A 27 -36.45 9.17 -3.94
C ALA A 27 -36.00 8.76 -2.52
N GLU A 28 -34.73 8.97 -2.21
CA GLU A 28 -34.13 8.69 -0.89
C GLU A 28 -34.58 9.73 0.15
N GLY A 29 -35.48 9.33 1.06
CA GLY A 29 -35.97 10.19 2.13
C GLY A 29 -34.90 10.58 3.18
N PRO A 30 -35.06 11.74 3.87
CA PRO A 30 -34.06 12.30 4.80
C PRO A 30 -33.64 11.37 5.96
N ARG A 31 -34.55 10.51 6.44
CA ARG A 31 -34.30 9.58 7.56
C ARG A 31 -33.35 8.44 7.19
N ARG A 32 -33.52 7.84 6.01
CA ARG A 32 -32.62 6.77 5.50
C ARG A 32 -31.19 7.29 5.31
N ARG A 33 -31.04 8.52 4.81
CA ARG A 33 -29.75 9.19 4.64
C ARG A 33 -29.03 9.41 5.98
N GLY A 34 -29.77 9.74 7.04
CA GLY A 34 -29.21 9.91 8.39
C GLY A 34 -28.76 8.60 9.03
N GLU A 35 -29.53 7.53 8.86
CA GLU A 35 -29.18 6.19 9.35
C GLU A 35 -27.98 5.58 8.61
N GLN A 36 -27.92 5.75 7.29
CA GLN A 36 -26.77 5.33 6.47
C GLN A 36 -25.48 6.03 6.91
N ARG A 37 -25.51 7.36 7.07
CA ARG A 37 -24.35 8.13 7.54
C ARG A 37 -23.84 7.67 8.91
N ARG A 38 -24.74 7.46 9.87
CA ARG A 38 -24.35 6.93 11.20
C ARG A 38 -23.74 5.53 11.10
N GLY A 39 -24.27 4.68 10.23
CA GLY A 39 -23.71 3.36 9.96
C GLY A 39 -22.30 3.42 9.35
N GLU A 40 -22.05 4.34 8.42
CA GLU A 40 -20.73 4.56 7.83
C GLU A 40 -19.73 5.12 8.84
N GLU A 41 -20.13 6.09 9.66
CA GLU A 41 -19.32 6.66 10.74
C GLU A 41 -18.91 5.59 11.75
N LEU A 42 -19.86 4.75 12.18
CA LEU A 42 -19.59 3.63 13.08
C LEU A 42 -18.67 2.61 12.43
N ARG A 43 -18.93 2.23 11.18
CA ARG A 43 -18.07 1.31 10.43
C ARG A 43 -16.63 1.84 10.36
N ARG A 44 -16.45 3.14 10.09
CA ARG A 44 -15.13 3.77 10.06
C ARG A 44 -14.48 3.79 11.43
N HIS A 45 -15.23 4.11 12.49
CA HIS A 45 -14.72 4.05 13.87
C HIS A 45 -14.22 2.65 14.24
N ILE A 46 -15.01 1.61 13.93
CA ILE A 46 -14.62 0.21 14.13
C ILE A 46 -13.30 -0.11 13.42
N LEU A 47 -13.09 0.35 12.18
CA LEU A 47 -11.83 0.11 11.45
C LEU A 47 -10.62 0.75 12.13
N PHE A 48 -10.74 1.98 12.61
CA PHE A 48 -9.65 2.64 13.34
C PHE A 48 -9.29 1.87 14.62
N VAL A 49 -10.29 1.46 15.38
CA VAL A 49 -10.08 0.67 16.61
C VAL A 49 -9.49 -0.71 16.29
N ALA A 50 -10.00 -1.38 15.26
CA ALA A 50 -9.51 -2.68 14.84
C ALA A 50 -8.05 -2.61 14.40
N LYS A 51 -7.66 -1.56 13.65
CA LYS A 51 -6.26 -1.29 13.29
C LYS A 51 -5.37 -1.27 14.53
N ASP A 52 -5.73 -0.51 15.55
CA ASP A 52 -4.92 -0.39 16.77
C ASP A 52 -4.83 -1.73 17.51
N VAL A 53 -5.96 -2.45 17.65
CA VAL A 53 -5.99 -3.79 18.27
C VAL A 53 -5.07 -4.78 17.53
N PHE A 54 -5.12 -4.80 16.19
CA PHE A 54 -4.30 -5.69 15.39
C PHE A 54 -2.81 -5.35 15.45
N LEU A 55 -2.44 -4.06 15.43
CA LEU A 55 -1.05 -3.62 15.53
C LEU A 55 -0.46 -3.87 16.94
N GLU A 56 -1.26 -3.70 18.00
CA GLU A 56 -0.82 -3.96 19.38
C GLU A 56 -0.72 -5.46 19.71
N SER A 57 -1.75 -6.22 19.34
CA SER A 57 -1.90 -7.61 19.80
C SER A 57 -1.41 -8.65 18.80
N GLY A 58 -1.23 -8.25 17.53
CA GLY A 58 -1.06 -9.18 16.42
C GLY A 58 -2.38 -9.84 16.00
N TYR A 59 -2.41 -10.43 14.81
CA TYR A 59 -3.62 -11.00 14.22
C TYR A 59 -4.20 -12.15 15.05
N GLU A 60 -3.35 -13.06 15.53
CA GLU A 60 -3.78 -14.27 16.23
C GLU A 60 -4.46 -13.97 17.56
N ARG A 61 -3.88 -13.09 18.38
CA ARG A 61 -4.43 -12.74 19.70
C ARG A 61 -5.59 -11.76 19.63
N ALA A 62 -5.72 -11.01 18.54
CA ALA A 62 -6.87 -10.14 18.33
C ALA A 62 -8.16 -10.96 18.20
N SER A 63 -9.25 -10.43 18.76
CA SER A 63 -10.57 -11.04 18.70
C SER A 63 -11.64 -10.00 18.35
N MET A 64 -12.73 -10.46 17.73
CA MET A 64 -13.90 -9.61 17.45
C MET A 64 -14.48 -9.02 18.74
N ASP A 65 -14.40 -9.75 19.86
CA ASP A 65 -14.86 -9.27 21.17
C ASP A 65 -14.02 -8.12 21.70
N ALA A 66 -12.70 -8.22 21.61
CA ALA A 66 -11.80 -7.15 22.02
C ALA A 66 -12.02 -5.89 21.18
N VAL A 67 -12.24 -6.04 19.87
CA VAL A 67 -12.56 -4.92 18.98
C VAL A 67 -13.91 -4.29 19.34
N ALA A 68 -14.97 -5.09 19.50
CA ALA A 68 -16.29 -4.57 19.84
C ALA A 68 -16.27 -3.81 21.17
N ALA A 69 -15.64 -4.38 22.20
CA ALA A 69 -15.50 -3.76 23.51
C ALA A 69 -14.73 -2.43 23.43
N ARG A 70 -13.60 -2.41 22.71
CA ARG A 70 -12.78 -1.19 22.57
C ARG A 70 -13.44 -0.12 21.70
N ALA A 71 -14.22 -0.52 20.69
CA ALA A 71 -14.98 0.39 19.84
C ALA A 71 -16.31 0.87 20.47
N GLY A 72 -16.62 0.43 21.70
CA GLY A 72 -17.85 0.80 22.38
C GLY A 72 -19.12 0.36 21.64
N THR A 73 -19.05 -0.71 20.84
CA THR A 73 -20.17 -1.23 20.06
C THR A 73 -20.55 -2.65 20.50
N SER A 74 -21.77 -3.08 20.16
CA SER A 74 -22.20 -4.45 20.43
C SER A 74 -21.53 -5.44 19.47
N LYS A 75 -21.29 -6.67 19.95
CA LYS A 75 -20.81 -7.78 19.12
C LYS A 75 -21.69 -7.97 17.87
N ARG A 76 -23.01 -7.93 18.04
CA ARG A 76 -23.99 -8.00 16.92
C ARG A 76 -23.79 -6.89 15.89
N SER A 77 -23.56 -5.65 16.33
CA SER A 77 -23.31 -4.53 15.42
C SER A 77 -21.98 -4.66 14.70
N LEU A 78 -20.92 -5.10 15.38
CA LEU A 78 -19.64 -5.40 14.74
C LEU A 78 -19.80 -6.44 13.62
N TYR A 79 -20.44 -7.57 13.91
CA TYR A 79 -20.67 -8.63 12.93
C TYR A 79 -21.58 -8.21 11.76
N ALA A 80 -22.48 -7.25 11.98
CA ALA A 80 -23.29 -6.68 10.90
C ALA A 80 -22.48 -5.82 9.92
N HIS A 81 -21.36 -5.23 10.36
CA HIS A 81 -20.44 -4.49 9.50
C HIS A 81 -19.30 -5.35 8.94
N PHE A 82 -18.85 -6.35 9.70
CA PHE A 82 -17.72 -7.21 9.38
C PHE A 82 -18.01 -8.64 9.81
N GLU A 83 -18.32 -9.50 8.84
CA GLU A 83 -18.80 -10.87 9.06
C GLU A 83 -17.78 -11.77 9.79
N SER A 84 -16.49 -11.48 9.66
CA SER A 84 -15.42 -12.24 10.28
C SER A 84 -14.22 -11.36 10.64
N LYS A 85 -13.31 -11.91 11.46
CA LYS A 85 -12.02 -11.29 11.79
C LYS A 85 -11.18 -11.07 10.52
N ASP A 86 -11.20 -12.02 9.57
CA ASP A 86 -10.50 -11.89 8.29
C ASP A 86 -11.05 -10.73 7.45
N LYS A 87 -12.38 -10.62 7.33
CA LYS A 87 -13.02 -9.51 6.60
C LYS A 87 -12.73 -8.16 7.25
N LEU A 88 -12.72 -8.11 8.58
CA LEU A 88 -12.32 -6.91 9.31
C LEU A 88 -10.85 -6.57 9.06
N PHE A 89 -9.96 -7.56 9.06
CA PHE A 89 -8.53 -7.37 8.81
C PHE A 89 -8.24 -6.88 7.39
N LEU A 90 -8.84 -7.49 6.37
CA LEU A 90 -8.73 -7.02 4.99
C LEU A 90 -9.23 -5.58 4.84
N ALA A 91 -10.32 -5.22 5.53
CA ALA A 91 -10.81 -3.85 5.53
C ALA A 91 -9.87 -2.88 6.28
N VAL A 92 -9.18 -3.34 7.32
CA VAL A 92 -8.10 -2.60 7.99
C VAL A 92 -6.90 -2.39 7.07
N LEU A 93 -6.50 -3.38 6.27
CA LEU A 93 -5.46 -3.20 5.25
C LEU A 93 -5.87 -2.15 4.21
N GLY A 94 -7.14 -2.13 3.81
CA GLY A 94 -7.71 -1.08 2.96
C GLY A 94 -7.63 0.31 3.61
N LEU A 95 -8.00 0.43 4.89
CA LEU A 95 -7.85 1.67 5.65
C LEU A 95 -6.37 2.12 5.73
N ILE A 96 -5.45 1.19 6.00
CA ILE A 96 -4.01 1.47 6.07
C ILE A 96 -3.50 1.97 4.71
N ARG A 97 -3.91 1.33 3.61
CA ARG A 97 -3.60 1.82 2.26
C ARG A 97 -4.07 3.25 2.08
N GLU A 98 -5.32 3.57 2.40
CA GLU A 98 -5.87 4.93 2.28
C GLU A 98 -5.10 5.92 3.15
N LEU A 99 -4.87 5.58 4.40
CA LEU A 99 -4.22 6.46 5.36
C LEU A 99 -2.76 6.69 5.02
N TYR A 100 -2.02 5.67 4.58
CA TYR A 100 -0.56 5.76 4.49
C TYR A 100 -0.11 5.96 3.03
N LEU A 101 -0.68 5.20 2.09
CA LEU A 101 -0.31 5.23 0.67
C LEU A 101 -1.26 6.01 -0.22
N GLY A 102 -2.45 6.36 0.25
CA GLY A 102 -3.29 7.36 -0.42
C GLY A 102 -2.58 8.70 -0.59
N ARG A 103 -1.52 8.96 0.20
CA ARG A 103 -0.63 10.12 0.09
C ARG A 103 0.50 9.98 -0.93
N LEU A 104 0.68 8.80 -1.53
CA LEU A 104 1.63 8.61 -2.64
C LEU A 104 0.94 9.06 -3.93
N ARG A 105 1.32 10.25 -4.41
CA ARG A 105 0.90 10.81 -5.69
C ARG A 105 1.65 10.15 -6.85
N THR A 106 1.21 10.39 -8.09
CA THR A 106 1.94 9.99 -9.29
C THR A 106 3.25 10.78 -9.42
N PRO A 107 4.28 10.27 -10.13
CA PRO A 107 5.58 10.93 -10.20
C PRO A 107 5.53 12.40 -10.69
N ASP A 108 4.68 12.72 -11.66
CA ASP A 108 4.47 14.09 -12.20
C ASP A 108 4.05 15.12 -11.15
N ALA A 109 3.51 14.69 -10.00
CA ALA A 109 3.11 15.60 -8.94
C ALA A 109 4.29 16.08 -8.07
N TYR A 110 5.50 15.53 -8.26
CA TYR A 110 6.67 15.86 -7.44
C TYR A 110 7.67 16.78 -8.13
N ALA A 111 7.84 16.67 -9.45
CA ALA A 111 8.72 17.54 -10.24
C ALA A 111 8.33 17.54 -11.73
N ASP A 112 8.69 18.62 -12.42
CA ASP A 112 8.52 18.73 -13.88
C ASP A 112 9.59 17.93 -14.64
N ASP A 113 10.82 17.90 -14.13
CA ASP A 113 11.89 17.07 -14.69
C ASP A 113 11.61 15.58 -14.47
N PRO A 114 11.55 14.75 -15.54
CA PRO A 114 11.15 13.35 -15.39
C PRO A 114 12.07 12.48 -14.53
N ALA A 115 13.38 12.73 -14.56
CA ALA A 115 14.33 11.96 -13.75
C ALA A 115 14.19 12.34 -12.27
N GLU A 116 14.08 13.62 -11.97
CA GLU A 116 13.83 14.10 -10.60
C GLU A 116 12.46 13.63 -10.08
N ALA A 117 11.41 13.64 -10.91
CA ALA A 117 10.08 13.13 -10.55
C ALA A 117 10.13 11.66 -10.10
N VAL A 118 10.88 10.82 -10.82
CA VAL A 118 11.10 9.42 -10.45
C VAL A 118 11.90 9.31 -9.15
N ALA A 119 12.97 10.09 -8.98
CA ALA A 119 13.78 10.07 -7.76
C ALA A 119 12.97 10.47 -6.51
N LEU A 120 12.20 11.54 -6.61
CA LEU A 120 11.34 12.02 -5.52
C LEU A 120 10.19 11.04 -5.21
N PHE A 121 9.64 10.38 -6.22
CA PHE A 121 8.66 9.30 -6.02
C PHE A 121 9.26 8.13 -5.24
N CYS A 122 10.46 7.68 -5.62
CA CYS A 122 11.18 6.59 -4.94
C CYS A 122 11.53 6.93 -3.49
N ASP A 123 12.04 8.15 -3.23
CA ASP A 123 12.30 8.66 -1.87
C ASP A 123 11.01 8.71 -1.04
N ARG A 124 9.93 9.25 -1.62
CA ARG A 124 8.63 9.32 -0.94
C ARG A 124 8.12 7.94 -0.56
N PHE A 125 8.21 6.97 -1.46
CA PHE A 125 7.79 5.61 -1.19
C PHE A 125 8.64 4.95 -0.10
N LEU A 126 9.97 5.13 -0.13
CA LEU A 126 10.87 4.66 0.92
C LEU A 126 10.49 5.22 2.30
N ARG A 127 10.28 6.53 2.41
CA ARG A 127 9.89 7.20 3.66
C ARG A 127 8.58 6.66 4.23
N LEU A 128 7.63 6.33 3.35
CA LEU A 128 6.36 5.71 3.74
C LEU A 128 6.56 4.26 4.23
N MET A 129 7.49 3.51 3.63
CA MET A 129 7.77 2.13 4.02
C MET A 129 8.50 2.01 5.36
N VAL A 130 9.33 2.99 5.71
CA VAL A 130 10.07 3.01 6.98
C VAL A 130 9.34 3.74 8.11
N TRP A 131 8.11 4.23 7.85
CA TRP A 131 7.26 4.83 8.87
C TRP A 131 6.68 3.76 9.80
N GLU A 132 6.75 3.99 11.11
CA GLU A 132 6.49 3.00 12.16
C GLU A 132 5.15 2.26 12.01
N PRO A 133 4.01 2.93 11.78
CA PRO A 133 2.74 2.23 11.59
C PRO A 133 2.76 1.29 10.38
N GLN A 134 3.52 1.63 9.33
CA GLN A 134 3.62 0.80 8.14
C GLN A 134 4.61 -0.35 8.31
N VAL A 135 5.72 -0.13 9.02
CA VAL A 135 6.62 -1.20 9.44
C VAL A 135 5.90 -2.23 10.30
N GLN A 136 5.06 -1.78 11.25
CA GLN A 136 4.24 -2.66 12.09
C GLN A 136 3.23 -3.47 11.25
N THR A 137 2.58 -2.83 10.28
CA THR A 137 1.64 -3.51 9.35
C THR A 137 2.38 -4.56 8.52
N CYS A 138 3.56 -4.24 8.00
CA CYS A 138 4.37 -5.19 7.24
C CYS A 138 4.74 -6.42 8.07
N ARG A 139 5.24 -6.23 9.29
CA ARG A 139 5.54 -7.33 10.23
C ARG A 139 4.32 -8.18 10.52
N LEU A 140 3.16 -7.54 10.72
CA LEU A 140 1.90 -8.21 10.98
C LEU A 140 1.49 -9.11 9.80
N SER A 141 1.54 -8.59 8.57
CA SER A 141 1.26 -9.34 7.35
C SER A 141 2.25 -10.49 7.13
N MET A 142 3.55 -10.26 7.39
CA MET A 142 4.59 -11.30 7.29
C MET A 142 4.37 -12.43 8.30
N ALA A 143 4.04 -12.11 9.54
CA ALA A 143 3.79 -13.10 10.59
C ALA A 143 2.59 -14.01 10.27
N GLY A 144 1.64 -13.54 9.45
CA GLY A 144 0.46 -14.27 9.02
C GLY A 144 0.62 -15.03 7.69
N ALA A 145 1.70 -14.82 6.94
CA ALA A 145 1.78 -15.21 5.52
C ALA A 145 1.58 -16.71 5.26
N GLU A 146 2.10 -17.60 6.11
CA GLU A 146 1.94 -19.05 5.95
C GLU A 146 0.52 -19.54 6.28
N ARG A 147 -0.14 -18.91 7.25
CA ARG A 147 -1.47 -19.34 7.73
C ARG A 147 -2.61 -18.65 6.99
N GLN A 148 -2.37 -17.42 6.55
CA GLN A 148 -3.34 -16.55 5.87
C GLN A 148 -2.67 -15.91 4.64
N PRO A 149 -2.37 -16.69 3.59
CA PRO A 149 -1.70 -16.17 2.39
C PRO A 149 -2.52 -15.06 1.70
N GLU A 150 -3.85 -15.12 1.78
CA GLU A 150 -4.74 -14.08 1.26
C GLU A 150 -4.48 -12.70 1.88
N HIS A 151 -4.16 -12.65 3.18
CA HIS A 151 -3.84 -11.40 3.87
C HIS A 151 -2.51 -10.81 3.39
N ALA A 152 -1.49 -11.67 3.20
CA ALA A 152 -0.20 -11.25 2.71
C ALA A 152 -0.28 -10.76 1.25
N HIS A 153 -1.05 -11.44 0.39
CA HIS A 153 -1.30 -10.98 -0.98
C HIS A 153 -2.05 -9.65 -1.01
N ALA A 154 -3.14 -9.51 -0.24
CA ALA A 154 -3.89 -8.26 -0.19
C ALA A 154 -3.03 -7.09 0.32
N TYR A 155 -2.12 -7.34 1.27
CA TYR A 155 -1.14 -6.36 1.71
C TYR A 155 -0.16 -5.99 0.60
N PHE A 156 0.40 -6.97 -0.10
CA PHE A 156 1.33 -6.72 -1.21
C PHE A 156 0.69 -5.90 -2.32
N ASP A 157 -0.52 -6.27 -2.74
CA ASP A 157 -1.26 -5.56 -3.79
C ASP A 157 -1.57 -4.11 -3.38
N ALA A 158 -2.03 -3.93 -2.14
CA ALA A 158 -2.36 -2.63 -1.59
C ALA A 158 -1.15 -1.71 -1.48
N VAL A 159 0.04 -2.26 -1.24
CA VAL A 159 1.24 -1.50 -0.88
C VAL A 159 2.27 -1.39 -1.98
N PHE A 160 2.72 -2.51 -2.52
CA PHE A 160 3.82 -2.58 -3.46
C PHE A 160 3.31 -2.54 -4.90
N ALA A 161 2.35 -3.40 -5.26
CA ALA A 161 1.85 -3.46 -6.63
C ALA A 161 1.32 -2.10 -7.10
N SER A 162 0.55 -1.41 -6.24
CA SER A 162 0.03 -0.08 -6.59
C SER A 162 1.12 1.00 -6.78
N ALA A 163 2.27 0.89 -6.11
CA ALA A 163 3.40 1.79 -6.32
C ALA A 163 4.15 1.44 -7.61
N TYR A 164 4.34 0.15 -7.89
CA TYR A 164 4.94 -0.37 -9.12
C TYR A 164 4.14 0.06 -10.35
N GLU A 165 2.81 -0.13 -10.31
CA GLU A 165 1.91 0.25 -11.40
C GLU A 165 1.97 1.76 -11.71
N ARG A 166 2.00 2.62 -10.68
CA ARG A 166 2.09 4.08 -10.85
C ARG A 166 3.40 4.49 -11.50
N LEU A 167 4.52 3.94 -11.02
CA LEU A 167 5.83 4.27 -11.57
C LEU A 167 5.99 3.70 -12.98
N ALA A 168 5.55 2.47 -13.22
CA ALA A 168 5.61 1.83 -14.54
C ALA A 168 4.78 2.60 -15.57
N ALA A 169 3.56 3.03 -15.22
CA ALA A 169 2.73 3.84 -16.10
C ALA A 169 3.41 5.15 -16.48
N TYR A 170 4.01 5.84 -15.50
CA TYR A 170 4.77 7.07 -15.74
C TYR A 170 6.01 6.85 -16.62
N LEU A 171 6.78 5.79 -16.35
CA LEU A 171 7.97 5.46 -17.12
C LEU A 171 7.62 5.10 -18.58
N SER A 172 6.55 4.34 -18.79
CA SER A 172 6.05 4.03 -20.13
C SER A 172 5.64 5.29 -20.89
N GLU A 173 4.88 6.18 -20.26
CA GLU A 173 4.43 7.44 -20.89
C GLU A 173 5.60 8.38 -21.22
N ARG A 174 6.55 8.56 -20.29
CA ARG A 174 7.61 9.58 -20.41
C ARG A 174 8.82 9.14 -21.21
N TYR A 175 9.14 7.85 -21.19
CA TYR A 175 10.33 7.30 -21.85
C TYR A 175 9.99 6.38 -23.02
N GLY A 176 8.71 6.17 -23.33
CA GLY A 176 8.27 5.34 -24.45
C GLY A 176 8.61 3.86 -24.27
N LEU A 177 8.71 3.38 -23.02
CA LEU A 177 9.04 1.99 -22.72
C LEU A 177 7.85 1.07 -23.05
N GLU A 178 8.13 -0.04 -23.74
CA GLU A 178 7.10 -0.95 -24.26
C GLU A 178 7.02 -2.26 -23.46
N GLY A 179 5.82 -2.85 -23.46
CA GLY A 179 5.59 -4.19 -22.89
C GLY A 179 6.03 -4.31 -21.43
N ALA A 180 6.97 -5.21 -21.16
CA ALA A 180 7.45 -5.53 -19.81
C ALA A 180 8.60 -4.63 -19.32
N GLU A 181 9.11 -3.71 -20.16
CA GLU A 181 10.25 -2.86 -19.81
C GLU A 181 9.92 -1.88 -18.67
N ALA A 182 8.79 -1.18 -18.77
CA ALA A 182 8.42 -0.19 -17.75
C ALA A 182 8.11 -0.83 -16.38
N PRO A 183 7.34 -1.95 -16.31
CA PRO A 183 7.17 -2.69 -15.05
C PRO A 183 8.50 -3.19 -14.45
N ALA A 184 9.37 -3.78 -15.27
CA ALA A 184 10.66 -4.29 -14.79
C ALA A 184 11.56 -3.17 -14.24
N LEU A 185 11.61 -2.02 -14.92
CA LEU A 185 12.38 -0.86 -14.46
C LEU A 185 11.80 -0.25 -13.17
N ALA A 186 10.47 -0.18 -13.06
CA ALA A 186 9.80 0.29 -11.84
C ALA A 186 10.11 -0.62 -10.64
N GLU A 187 10.04 -1.94 -10.83
CA GLU A 187 10.40 -2.93 -9.80
C GLU A 187 11.87 -2.83 -9.40
N ASP A 188 12.81 -2.68 -10.35
CA ASP A 188 14.24 -2.52 -10.04
C ASP A 188 14.50 -1.25 -9.22
N LEU A 189 13.99 -0.11 -9.69
CA LEU A 189 14.21 1.19 -9.03
C LEU A 189 13.65 1.21 -7.61
N LEU A 190 12.41 0.76 -7.41
CA LEU A 190 11.79 0.74 -6.10
C LEU A 190 12.39 -0.35 -5.21
N GLY A 191 12.73 -1.52 -5.77
CA GLY A 191 13.42 -2.59 -5.05
C GLY A 191 14.77 -2.14 -4.50
N ARG A 192 15.61 -1.53 -5.34
CA ARG A 192 16.95 -1.05 -4.93
C ARG A 192 16.89 0.14 -3.98
N THR A 193 15.84 0.97 -4.06
CA THR A 193 15.64 2.09 -3.15
C THR A 193 15.12 1.64 -1.79
N VAL A 194 14.10 0.78 -1.77
CA VAL A 194 13.33 0.47 -0.55
C VAL A 194 13.92 -0.69 0.23
N LEU A 195 14.24 -1.80 -0.44
CA LEU A 195 14.52 -3.07 0.21
C LEU A 195 15.66 -2.98 1.24
N PRO A 196 16.81 -2.32 0.96
CA PRO A 196 17.92 -2.30 1.92
C PRO A 196 17.55 -1.65 3.27
N ARG A 197 16.85 -0.52 3.23
CA ARG A 197 16.48 0.25 4.43
C ARG A 197 15.25 -0.34 5.11
N LEU A 198 14.23 -0.74 4.34
CA LEU A 198 13.04 -1.39 4.87
C LEU A 198 13.41 -2.67 5.61
N PHE A 199 14.27 -3.52 5.05
CA PHE A 199 14.62 -4.80 5.67
C PHE A 199 15.34 -4.62 7.02
N ARG A 200 16.31 -3.69 7.11
CA ARG A 200 16.96 -3.34 8.39
C ARG A 200 15.96 -2.80 9.40
N THR A 201 15.01 -1.99 8.94
CA THR A 201 13.95 -1.43 9.79
C THR A 201 12.99 -2.53 10.29
N LEU A 202 12.58 -3.46 9.42
CA LEU A 202 11.73 -4.61 9.77
C LEU A 202 12.40 -5.52 10.81
N LEU A 203 13.71 -5.70 10.73
CA LEU A 203 14.47 -6.48 11.71
C LEU A 203 14.81 -5.70 12.99
N GLY A 204 14.48 -4.40 13.05
CA GLY A 204 14.79 -3.55 14.21
C GLY A 204 16.28 -3.20 14.33
N ILE A 205 17.07 -3.43 13.29
CA ILE A 205 18.47 -3.00 13.20
C ILE A 205 18.53 -1.47 13.12
N GLU A 206 17.59 -0.88 12.41
CA GLU A 206 17.42 0.56 12.28
C GLU A 206 16.04 0.98 12.80
N PRO A 207 15.95 2.14 13.47
CA PRO A 207 14.67 2.60 14.00
C PRO A 207 13.73 3.01 12.87
N ALA A 208 12.46 2.66 13.00
CA ALA A 208 11.40 3.19 12.16
C ALA A 208 11.20 4.69 12.44
N ALA A 209 10.80 5.45 11.43
CA ALA A 209 10.41 6.83 11.60
C ALA A 209 9.10 6.90 12.41
N LYS A 210 9.06 7.69 13.47
CA LYS A 210 7.84 7.85 14.29
C LYS A 210 6.88 8.86 13.70
N GLU A 211 7.42 9.93 13.16
CA GLU A 211 6.65 11.00 12.55
C GLU A 211 6.21 10.63 11.13
N PRO A 212 4.99 11.04 10.72
CA PRO A 212 4.54 10.85 9.35
C PRO A 212 5.47 11.59 8.40
N PRO A 213 5.87 10.99 7.28
CA PRO A 213 6.78 11.65 6.37
C PRO A 213 6.11 12.87 5.74
N ALA A 214 6.81 14.00 5.71
CA ALA A 214 6.33 15.26 5.13
C ALA A 214 5.80 15.06 3.70
N GLU A 215 4.68 15.69 3.35
CA GLU A 215 4.06 15.54 2.03
C GLU A 215 4.91 16.11 0.89
N ALA A 216 5.70 17.14 1.20
CA ALA A 216 6.74 17.64 0.31
C ALA A 216 7.98 16.74 0.44
N PRO A 217 8.61 16.34 -0.68
CA PRO A 217 9.88 15.65 -0.62
C PRO A 217 10.92 16.51 0.11
N ALA A 218 11.84 15.86 0.82
CA ALA A 218 13.02 16.57 1.30
C ALA A 218 13.78 17.07 0.07
N ALA A 219 14.05 18.38 -0.03
CA ALA A 219 14.76 18.92 -1.18
C ALA A 219 16.18 18.34 -1.34
N GLU A 220 16.78 17.93 -0.21
CA GLU A 220 18.19 17.57 -0.10
C GLU A 220 18.42 16.47 0.93
N GLY A 221 19.50 15.69 0.74
CA GLY A 221 19.96 14.68 1.69
C GLY A 221 20.71 13.54 1.01
N ALA A 222 21.67 12.95 1.72
CA ALA A 222 22.54 11.91 1.18
C ALA A 222 21.79 10.67 0.63
N GLU A 223 20.64 10.33 1.23
CA GLU A 223 19.76 9.25 0.76
C GLU A 223 19.10 9.61 -0.57
N LEU A 224 18.53 10.82 -0.68
CA LEU A 224 17.93 11.29 -1.93
C LEU A 224 18.99 11.43 -3.04
N ASP A 225 20.19 11.89 -2.72
CA ASP A 225 21.28 11.98 -3.71
C ASP A 225 21.71 10.60 -4.21
N ALA A 226 21.67 9.57 -3.36
CA ALA A 226 21.90 8.20 -3.78
C ALA A 226 20.78 7.69 -4.71
N ILE A 227 19.53 8.03 -4.40
CA ILE A 227 18.37 7.69 -5.25
C ILE A 227 18.46 8.41 -6.60
N ARG A 228 18.82 9.70 -6.64
CA ARG A 228 19.03 10.46 -7.89
C ARG A 228 20.10 9.80 -8.76
N ARG A 229 21.24 9.38 -8.18
CA ARG A 229 22.28 8.64 -8.90
C ARG A 229 21.79 7.30 -9.44
N LEU A 230 21.03 6.55 -8.63
CA LEU A 230 20.42 5.30 -9.04
C LEU A 230 19.48 5.50 -10.24
N VAL A 231 18.61 6.50 -10.17
CA VAL A 231 17.63 6.83 -11.20
C VAL A 231 18.33 7.30 -12.47
N ALA A 232 19.29 8.21 -12.37
CA ALA A 232 20.07 8.68 -13.52
C ALA A 232 20.77 7.52 -14.24
N ALA A 233 21.35 6.56 -13.52
CA ALA A 233 22.02 5.43 -14.14
C ALA A 233 21.06 4.43 -14.83
N ALA A 234 19.80 4.38 -14.42
CA ALA A 234 18.82 3.39 -14.91
C ALA A 234 17.92 3.89 -16.03
N LEU A 235 17.69 5.21 -16.11
CA LEU A 235 16.80 5.79 -17.12
C LEU A 235 17.45 5.86 -18.51
N PRO A 236 16.68 5.65 -19.59
CA PRO A 236 17.16 5.82 -20.95
C PRO A 236 17.72 7.23 -21.18
N GLY A 237 18.96 7.33 -21.65
CA GLY A 237 19.65 8.61 -21.88
C GLY A 237 20.53 9.11 -20.72
N GLY A 238 20.59 8.38 -19.60
CA GLY A 238 21.29 8.78 -18.38
C GLY A 238 22.81 8.51 -18.30
N ALA A 239 23.46 8.07 -19.40
CA ALA A 239 24.91 7.94 -19.44
C ALA A 239 25.49 8.16 -20.85
N ALA A 240 25.86 9.40 -21.14
CA ALA A 240 26.96 9.76 -22.02
C ALA A 240 27.64 11.01 -21.43
N GLY A 241 28.51 10.80 -20.45
CA GLY A 241 29.30 11.83 -19.77
C GLY A 241 30.31 11.21 -18.85
#